data_AF-A0AAI8VFZ9-F1
#
_entry.id   AF-A0AAI8VFZ9-F1
#
_cell.length_a   1.000
_cell.length_b   1.000
_cell.length_c   1.000
_cell.angle_alpha   90.00
_cell.angle_beta   90.00
_cell.angle_gamma   90.00
#
_symmetry.space_group_name_H-M   'P 1'
#
loop_
_entity.id
_entity.type
_entity.pdbx_description
1 polymer ?
#
loop_
_entity_poly.entity_id
_entity_poly.type
_entity_poly.pdbx_seq_one_letter_code
_entity_poly.pdbx_strand_id
1 'polypeptide(L)'
;MASCSDGLKICVASPWTEFEDEFSEGPMLQMHSLTWEDMEAFVTRKFQGNKGFDEQKHLYSQAASQLLADITQKANGVFLWVSVVVQHLLGLFTEGLSIYKAQEALQNLPLDLSSLYDAIWNRISPENMSDALFMMQVVAAAEGPLPWLIMWIAEEARHGTVQPRALSKKEGWRDFAWLSLKRKIAIRTRNILELTTGKDGFVDFTHRTARDWAMQPEVWHRIRSSYE
;
A
#
# COMPACT_ATOMS: atom_id res chain seq x y z
N MET A 1 13.14 19.67 26.48
CA MET A 1 13.56 20.51 25.33
C MET A 1 14.96 21.01 25.57
N ALA A 2 15.96 20.50 24.85
CA ALA A 2 17.33 21.02 24.94
C ALA A 2 17.43 22.28 24.07
N SER A 3 17.62 23.46 24.66
CA SER A 3 18.00 24.67 23.91
C SER A 3 19.52 24.78 23.84
N CYS A 4 20.07 24.97 22.66
CA CYS A 4 21.48 25.31 22.46
C CYS A 4 21.52 26.51 21.53
N SER A 5 22.22 27.58 21.91
CA SER A 5 22.29 28.82 21.14
C SER A 5 23.32 28.75 20.00
N ASP A 6 24.32 27.85 20.07
CA ASP A 6 25.43 27.80 19.10
C ASP A 6 25.94 26.38 18.77
N GLY A 7 25.08 25.36 18.79
CA GLY A 7 25.47 23.95 18.55
C GLY A 7 24.64 23.24 17.47
N LEU A 8 25.29 22.33 16.73
CA LEU A 8 24.62 21.42 15.78
C LEU A 8 23.90 20.30 16.54
N LYS A 9 22.58 20.18 16.34
CA LYS A 9 21.79 19.05 16.83
C LYS A 9 21.64 18.04 15.72
N ILE A 10 22.04 16.80 15.98
CA ILE A 10 21.93 15.70 15.04
C ILE A 10 20.97 14.67 15.62
N CYS A 11 20.00 14.24 14.82
CA CYS A 11 19.17 13.07 15.10
C CYS A 11 19.61 11.97 14.14
N VAL A 12 20.02 10.82 14.68
CA VAL A 12 20.52 9.70 13.91
C VAL A 12 19.68 8.48 14.24
N ALA A 13 19.35 7.68 13.22
CA ALA A 13 18.64 6.43 13.37
C ALA A 13 19.46 5.31 12.71
N SER A 14 19.70 4.23 13.44
CA SER A 14 20.44 3.07 12.97
C SER A 14 19.91 1.80 13.62
N PRO A 15 19.76 0.69 12.88
CA PRO A 15 19.40 -0.61 13.44
C PRO A 15 20.60 -1.42 13.97
N TRP A 16 21.82 -0.89 13.90
CA TRP A 16 23.06 -1.63 14.18
C TRP A 16 23.46 -1.55 15.65
N THR A 17 23.95 -2.65 16.22
CA THR A 17 24.37 -2.73 17.63
C THR A 17 25.54 -1.81 17.96
N GLU A 18 26.43 -1.59 16.99
CA GLU A 18 27.56 -0.66 17.09
C GLU A 18 27.09 0.78 17.35
N PHE A 19 25.88 1.11 16.91
CA PHE A 19 25.26 2.40 17.16
C PHE A 19 24.75 2.50 18.60
N GLU A 20 24.22 1.41 19.13
CA GLU A 20 23.80 1.34 20.52
C GLU A 20 25.02 1.41 21.45
N ASP A 21 26.10 0.71 21.13
CA ASP A 21 27.37 0.76 21.88
C ASP A 21 27.93 2.19 21.97
N GLU A 22 28.03 2.91 20.84
CA GLU A 22 28.66 4.23 20.78
C GLU A 22 27.79 5.36 21.36
N PHE A 23 26.46 5.27 21.22
CA PHE A 23 25.53 6.36 21.58
C PHE A 23 24.62 6.04 22.77
N SER A 24 24.83 4.92 23.46
CA SER A 24 23.99 4.45 24.58
C SER A 24 23.87 5.44 25.75
N GLU A 25 24.87 6.27 25.98
CA GLU A 25 24.84 7.26 27.08
C GLU A 25 24.01 8.52 26.75
N GLY A 26 23.54 8.66 25.50
CA GLY A 26 22.70 9.77 25.07
C GLY A 26 21.20 9.51 25.20
N PRO A 27 20.35 10.54 25.00
CA PRO A 27 18.90 10.34 24.88
C PRO A 27 18.59 9.46 23.66
N MET A 28 18.02 8.29 23.88
CA MET A 28 17.65 7.33 22.83
C MET A 28 16.14 7.07 22.80
N LEU A 29 15.64 6.75 21.60
CA LEU A 29 14.28 6.28 21.39
C LEU A 29 14.34 4.96 20.64
N GLN A 30 13.92 3.88 21.30
CA GLN A 30 13.71 2.60 20.64
C GLN A 30 12.35 2.61 19.94
N MET A 31 12.35 3.00 18.67
CA MET A 31 11.12 3.16 17.88
C MET A 31 10.22 1.92 17.91
N HIS A 32 10.80 0.71 17.81
CA HIS A 32 10.04 -0.54 17.80
C HIS A 32 9.23 -0.77 19.10
N SER A 33 9.72 -0.27 20.24
CA SER A 33 9.07 -0.35 21.55
C SER A 33 7.96 0.70 21.74
N LEU A 34 7.95 1.74 20.91
CA LEU A 34 7.02 2.88 21.03
C LEU A 34 5.92 2.87 19.96
N THR A 35 6.05 2.07 18.91
CA THR A 35 5.09 2.07 17.80
C THR A 35 3.86 1.19 18.01
N TRP A 36 3.82 0.37 19.06
CA TRP A 36 2.76 -0.62 19.24
C TRP A 36 1.36 0.01 19.35
N GLU A 37 1.18 0.95 20.27
CA GLU A 37 -0.11 1.62 20.49
C GLU A 37 -0.58 2.38 19.24
N ASP A 38 0.37 3.04 18.55
CA ASP A 38 0.10 3.75 17.30
C ASP A 38 -0.32 2.80 16.18
N MET A 39 0.29 1.61 16.09
CA MET A 39 -0.11 0.58 15.13
C MET A 39 -1.51 0.05 15.44
N GLU A 40 -1.82 -0.26 16.69
CA GLU A 40 -3.15 -0.74 17.09
C GLU A 40 -4.24 0.30 16.77
N ALA A 41 -3.97 1.57 17.09
CA ALA A 41 -4.85 2.68 16.76
C ALA A 41 -5.01 2.85 15.23
N PHE A 42 -3.92 2.74 14.48
CA PHE A 42 -3.92 2.81 13.01
C PHE A 42 -4.75 1.67 12.39
N VAL A 43 -4.48 0.42 12.78
CA VAL A 43 -5.18 -0.77 12.30
C VAL A 43 -6.67 -0.63 12.59
N THR A 44 -7.03 -0.36 13.84
CA THR A 44 -8.44 -0.20 14.24
C THR A 44 -9.14 0.89 13.43
N ARG A 45 -8.51 2.06 13.27
CA ARG A 45 -9.08 3.18 12.51
C ARG A 45 -9.22 2.87 11.02
N LYS A 46 -8.28 2.17 10.42
CA LYS A 46 -8.32 1.83 8.99
C LYS A 46 -9.40 0.81 8.65
N PHE A 47 -9.67 -0.12 9.55
CA PHE A 47 -10.73 -1.10 9.38
C PHE A 47 -12.14 -0.55 9.62
N GLN A 48 -12.27 0.55 10.40
CA GLN A 48 -13.55 1.23 10.59
C GLN A 48 -14.13 1.73 9.25
N GLY A 49 -15.39 1.40 8.98
CA GLY A 49 -16.11 1.86 7.81
C GLY A 49 -15.84 1.07 6.53
N ASN A 50 -15.00 0.03 6.59
CA ASN A 50 -14.97 -0.97 5.53
C ASN A 50 -16.18 -1.89 5.68
N LYS A 51 -17.15 -1.78 4.77
CA LYS A 51 -18.42 -2.51 4.84
C LYS A 51 -18.24 -4.02 4.99
N GLY A 52 -17.35 -4.63 4.20
CA GLY A 52 -17.11 -6.07 4.26
C GLY A 52 -16.54 -6.53 5.59
N PHE A 53 -15.61 -5.76 6.16
CA PHE A 53 -15.11 -6.03 7.52
C PHE A 53 -16.18 -5.78 8.58
N ASP A 54 -16.95 -4.69 8.49
CA ASP A 54 -18.01 -4.35 9.46
C ASP A 54 -19.08 -5.45 9.52
N GLU A 55 -19.47 -6.02 8.38
CA GLU A 55 -20.35 -7.19 8.28
C GLU A 55 -19.77 -8.40 9.00
N GLN A 56 -18.49 -8.73 8.73
CA GLN A 56 -17.80 -9.84 9.40
C GLN A 56 -17.65 -9.61 10.91
N LYS A 57 -17.34 -8.38 11.33
CA LYS A 57 -17.20 -7.98 12.73
C LYS A 57 -18.53 -8.06 13.47
N HIS A 58 -19.64 -7.73 12.82
CA HIS A 58 -20.96 -7.87 13.41
C HIS A 58 -21.31 -9.33 13.72
N LEU A 59 -20.94 -10.25 12.81
CA LEU A 59 -21.20 -11.69 12.95
C LEU A 59 -20.19 -12.39 13.89
N TYR A 60 -18.92 -11.97 13.85
CA TYR A 60 -17.80 -12.66 14.50
C TYR A 60 -16.88 -11.66 15.23
N SER A 61 -17.45 -10.91 16.20
CA SER A 61 -16.75 -9.82 16.89
C SER A 61 -15.42 -10.23 17.52
N GLN A 62 -15.36 -11.40 18.16
CA GLN A 62 -14.12 -11.91 18.76
C GLN A 62 -13.04 -12.21 17.71
N ALA A 63 -13.41 -12.87 16.61
CA ALA A 63 -12.47 -13.16 15.51
C ALA A 63 -11.98 -11.87 14.84
N ALA A 64 -12.85 -10.87 14.71
CA ALA A 64 -12.48 -9.56 14.19
C ALA A 64 -11.48 -8.84 15.11
N SER A 65 -11.71 -8.81 16.42
CA SER A 65 -10.76 -8.24 17.37
C SER A 65 -9.42 -8.99 17.37
N GLN A 66 -9.46 -10.32 17.28
CA GLN A 66 -8.25 -11.14 17.20
C GLN A 66 -7.46 -10.83 15.92
N LEU A 67 -8.12 -10.70 14.77
CA LEU A 67 -7.45 -10.34 13.52
C LEU A 67 -6.71 -9.00 13.64
N LEU A 68 -7.32 -7.98 14.25
CA LEU A 68 -6.67 -6.68 14.43
C LEU A 68 -5.44 -6.77 15.35
N ALA A 69 -5.53 -7.54 16.43
CA ALA A 69 -4.41 -7.79 17.34
C ALA A 69 -3.28 -8.57 16.65
N ASP A 70 -3.61 -9.60 15.88
CA ASP A 70 -2.66 -10.45 15.15
C ASP A 70 -1.86 -9.64 14.12
N ILE A 71 -2.48 -8.65 13.45
CA ILE A 71 -1.78 -7.76 12.51
C ILE A 71 -0.68 -6.98 13.24
N THR A 72 -1.03 -6.35 14.36
CA THR A 72 -0.09 -5.54 15.15
C THR A 72 1.02 -6.42 15.74
N GLN A 73 0.67 -7.61 16.26
CA GLN A 73 1.62 -8.56 16.80
C GLN A 73 2.61 -9.06 15.77
N LYS A 74 2.11 -9.43 14.59
CA LYS A 74 2.94 -9.99 13.53
C LYS A 74 3.91 -8.96 12.96
N ALA A 75 3.57 -7.67 12.96
CA ALA A 75 4.40 -6.64 12.35
C ALA A 75 5.79 -6.46 12.98
N ASN A 76 6.00 -6.93 14.22
CA ASN A 76 7.27 -6.85 14.94
C ASN A 76 7.91 -5.43 14.89
N GLY A 77 7.08 -4.39 15.07
CA GLY A 77 7.52 -2.99 15.08
C GLY A 77 7.67 -2.33 13.69
N VAL A 78 7.40 -3.02 12.58
CA VAL A 78 7.52 -2.46 11.21
C VAL A 78 6.21 -1.83 10.75
N PHE A 79 6.04 -0.51 10.96
CA PHE A 79 4.79 0.20 10.63
C PHE A 79 4.42 0.12 9.13
N LEU A 80 5.44 0.15 8.27
CA LEU A 80 5.22 0.02 6.83
C LEU A 80 4.58 -1.34 6.48
N TRP A 81 5.01 -2.42 7.12
CA TRP A 81 4.41 -3.74 6.94
C TRP A 81 2.93 -3.72 7.33
N VAL A 82 2.60 -3.11 8.48
CA VAL A 82 1.19 -2.92 8.90
C VAL A 82 0.41 -2.18 7.84
N SER A 83 0.94 -1.07 7.30
CA SER A 83 0.23 -0.27 6.31
C SER A 83 -0.11 -1.05 5.03
N VAL A 84 0.83 -1.87 4.54
CA VAL A 84 0.65 -2.71 3.33
C VAL A 84 -0.34 -3.84 3.61
N VAL A 85 -0.20 -4.53 4.74
CA VAL A 85 -1.08 -5.66 5.11
C VAL A 85 -2.51 -5.20 5.35
N VAL A 86 -2.70 -4.07 6.04
CA VAL A 86 -4.04 -3.50 6.26
C VAL A 86 -4.71 -3.15 4.93
N GLN A 87 -4.00 -2.49 4.01
CA GLN A 87 -4.55 -2.18 2.67
C GLN A 87 -4.94 -3.45 1.90
N HIS A 88 -4.07 -4.47 1.91
CA HIS A 88 -4.33 -5.75 1.25
C HIS A 88 -5.57 -6.45 1.82
N LEU A 89 -5.65 -6.61 3.15
CA LEU A 89 -6.79 -7.26 3.81
C LEU A 89 -8.10 -6.50 3.60
N LEU A 90 -8.09 -5.16 3.63
CA LEU A 90 -9.28 -4.36 3.32
C LEU A 90 -9.78 -4.57 1.89
N GLY A 91 -8.87 -4.74 0.94
CA GLY A 91 -9.20 -5.15 -0.43
C GLY A 91 -9.94 -6.49 -0.44
N LEU A 92 -9.41 -7.48 0.28
CA LEU A 92 -10.03 -8.81 0.36
C LEU A 92 -11.40 -8.78 1.05
N PHE A 93 -11.60 -8.00 2.10
CA PHE A 93 -12.93 -7.83 2.70
C PHE A 93 -13.92 -7.16 1.75
N THR A 94 -13.45 -6.19 0.96
CA THR A 94 -14.27 -5.55 -0.09
C THR A 94 -14.69 -6.55 -1.17
N GLU A 95 -13.88 -7.58 -1.41
CA GLU A 95 -14.16 -8.72 -2.30
C GLU A 95 -15.00 -9.83 -1.62
N GLY A 96 -15.43 -9.65 -0.38
CA GLY A 96 -16.29 -10.60 0.34
C GLY A 96 -15.55 -11.73 1.05
N LEU A 97 -14.26 -11.57 1.36
CA LEU A 97 -13.51 -12.57 2.13
C LEU A 97 -14.06 -12.70 3.55
N SER A 98 -14.21 -13.94 4.02
CA SER A 98 -14.62 -14.21 5.40
C SER A 98 -13.49 -13.94 6.40
N ILE A 99 -13.85 -13.65 7.66
CA ILE A 99 -12.87 -13.34 8.71
C ILE A 99 -11.84 -14.47 8.92
N TYR A 100 -12.27 -15.73 8.89
CA TYR A 100 -11.37 -16.89 9.10
C TYR A 100 -10.37 -17.06 7.96
N LYS A 101 -10.80 -16.82 6.71
CA LYS A 101 -9.88 -16.81 5.57
C LYS A 101 -8.94 -15.61 5.60
N ALA A 102 -9.37 -14.48 6.15
CA ALA A 102 -8.49 -13.32 6.35
C ALA A 102 -7.40 -13.60 7.41
N GLN A 103 -7.74 -14.31 8.49
CA GLN A 103 -6.76 -14.77 9.48
C GLN A 103 -5.75 -15.75 8.86
N GLU A 104 -6.21 -16.74 8.10
CA GLU A 104 -5.32 -17.65 7.36
C GLU A 104 -4.44 -16.89 6.36
N ALA A 105 -5.01 -15.94 5.63
CA ALA A 105 -4.26 -15.09 4.71
C ALA A 105 -3.16 -14.33 5.46
N LEU A 106 -3.48 -13.71 6.60
CA LEU A 106 -2.53 -12.99 7.45
C LEU A 106 -1.38 -13.90 7.90
N GLN A 107 -1.67 -15.12 8.34
CA GLN A 107 -0.64 -16.08 8.79
C GLN A 107 0.34 -16.44 7.68
N ASN A 108 -0.11 -16.50 6.43
CA ASN A 108 0.72 -16.80 5.27
C ASN A 108 1.49 -15.60 4.70
N LEU A 109 1.25 -14.36 5.17
CA LEU A 109 2.02 -13.20 4.72
C LEU A 109 3.43 -13.19 5.35
N PRO A 110 4.50 -13.02 4.57
CA PRO A 110 5.86 -12.96 5.09
C PRO A 110 6.14 -11.61 5.78
N LEU A 111 7.13 -11.60 6.68
CA LEU A 111 7.56 -10.39 7.42
C LEU A 111 8.45 -9.47 6.58
N ASP A 112 9.27 -10.06 5.71
CA ASP A 112 10.10 -9.31 4.76
C ASP A 112 9.21 -8.59 3.74
N LEU A 113 9.50 -7.30 3.49
CA LEU A 113 8.68 -6.45 2.62
C LEU A 113 8.75 -6.89 1.15
N SER A 114 9.91 -7.32 0.67
CA SER A 114 10.06 -7.78 -0.72
C SER A 114 9.19 -9.01 -0.97
N SER A 115 9.31 -9.99 -0.06
CA SER A 115 8.51 -11.21 -0.07
C SER A 115 7.02 -10.93 0.13
N LEU A 116 6.67 -9.89 0.90
CA LEU A 116 5.29 -9.46 1.10
C LEU A 116 4.67 -8.95 -0.19
N TYR A 117 5.40 -8.11 -0.93
CA TYR A 117 4.94 -7.63 -2.24
C TYR A 117 4.82 -8.79 -3.23
N ASP A 118 5.72 -9.77 -3.23
CA ASP A 118 5.56 -10.99 -4.03
C ASP A 118 4.29 -11.75 -3.67
N ALA A 119 4.01 -11.94 -2.37
CA ALA A 119 2.80 -12.63 -1.91
C ALA A 119 1.51 -11.90 -2.31
N ILE A 120 1.53 -10.56 -2.34
CA ILE A 120 0.40 -9.73 -2.79
C ILE A 120 0.26 -9.78 -4.31
N TRP A 121 1.36 -9.63 -5.04
CA TRP A 121 1.41 -9.65 -6.50
C TRP A 121 0.91 -10.99 -7.06
N ASN A 122 1.34 -12.10 -6.48
CA ASN A 122 0.92 -13.45 -6.88
C ASN A 122 -0.57 -13.74 -6.63
N ARG A 123 -1.28 -12.87 -5.91
CA ARG A 123 -2.74 -12.94 -5.70
C ARG A 123 -3.54 -12.05 -6.65
N ILE A 124 -2.88 -11.31 -7.53
CA ILE A 124 -3.57 -10.62 -8.63
C ILE A 124 -4.17 -11.70 -9.52
N SER A 125 -5.46 -11.59 -9.77
CA SER A 125 -6.17 -12.59 -10.55
C SER A 125 -5.74 -12.55 -12.03
N PRO A 126 -5.79 -13.68 -12.75
CA PRO A 126 -5.33 -13.74 -14.14
C PRO A 126 -5.98 -12.70 -15.05
N GLU A 127 -7.27 -12.38 -14.83
CA GLU A 127 -8.00 -11.37 -15.59
C GLU A 127 -7.52 -9.94 -15.34
N ASN A 128 -6.91 -9.67 -14.19
CA ASN A 128 -6.38 -8.35 -13.84
C ASN A 128 -4.88 -8.22 -14.14
N MET A 129 -4.17 -9.33 -14.35
CA MET A 129 -2.72 -9.34 -14.47
C MET A 129 -2.23 -8.49 -15.65
N SER A 130 -2.87 -8.57 -16.82
CA SER A 130 -2.52 -7.73 -17.98
C SER A 130 -2.59 -6.23 -17.66
N ASP A 131 -3.61 -5.81 -16.90
CA ASP A 131 -3.76 -4.42 -16.48
C ASP A 131 -2.75 -4.03 -15.40
N ALA A 132 -2.45 -4.93 -14.47
CA ALA A 132 -1.44 -4.73 -13.45
C ALA A 132 -0.06 -4.48 -14.08
N LEU A 133 0.35 -5.37 -15.00
CA LEU A 133 1.62 -5.28 -15.73
C LEU A 133 1.72 -3.94 -16.47
N PHE A 134 0.67 -3.56 -17.21
CA PHE A 134 0.63 -2.30 -17.93
C PHE A 134 0.78 -1.10 -16.98
N MET A 135 -0.01 -1.03 -15.91
CA MET A 135 0.05 0.09 -14.96
C MET A 135 1.42 0.20 -14.30
N MET A 136 2.03 -0.92 -13.91
CA MET A 136 3.37 -0.95 -13.32
C MET A 136 4.43 -0.45 -14.30
N GLN A 137 4.36 -0.87 -15.56
CA GLN A 137 5.30 -0.41 -16.60
C GLN A 137 5.16 1.08 -16.88
N VAL A 138 3.93 1.61 -16.94
CA VAL A 138 3.68 3.03 -17.21
C VAL A 138 4.22 3.90 -16.05
N VAL A 139 3.99 3.52 -14.80
CA VAL A 139 4.54 4.26 -13.64
C VAL A 139 6.06 4.14 -13.58
N ALA A 140 6.62 2.94 -13.83
CA ALA A 140 8.06 2.71 -13.84
C ALA A 140 8.78 3.53 -14.92
N ALA A 141 8.14 3.75 -16.07
CA ALA A 141 8.68 4.55 -17.16
C ALA A 141 8.59 6.07 -16.92
N ALA A 142 7.79 6.52 -15.95
CA ALA A 142 7.66 7.93 -15.63
C ALA A 142 8.89 8.42 -14.83
N GLU A 143 9.51 9.51 -15.28
CA GLU A 143 10.56 10.23 -14.54
C GLU A 143 9.96 11.07 -13.39
N GLY A 144 9.20 10.43 -12.51
CA GLY A 144 8.51 11.08 -11.39
C GLY A 144 7.06 10.59 -11.20
N PRO A 145 6.30 11.24 -10.29
CA PRO A 145 4.90 10.90 -10.07
C PRO A 145 4.08 11.12 -11.34
N LEU A 146 3.35 10.11 -11.79
CA LEU A 146 2.58 10.16 -13.03
C LEU A 146 1.24 10.87 -12.80
N PRO A 147 0.92 11.97 -13.50
CA PRO A 147 -0.38 12.63 -13.33
C PRO A 147 -1.54 11.66 -13.50
N TRP A 148 -2.49 11.65 -12.54
CA TRP A 148 -3.53 10.61 -12.49
C TRP A 148 -4.37 10.56 -13.77
N LEU A 149 -4.60 11.71 -14.39
CA LEU A 149 -5.38 11.81 -15.61
C LEU A 149 -4.66 11.12 -16.79
N ILE A 150 -3.33 11.17 -16.83
CA ILE A 150 -2.54 10.47 -17.85
C ILE A 150 -2.69 8.97 -17.68
N MET A 151 -2.55 8.44 -16.46
CA MET A 151 -2.78 7.02 -16.18
C MET A 151 -4.19 6.60 -16.57
N TRP A 152 -5.21 7.38 -16.17
CA TRP A 152 -6.59 7.08 -16.50
C TRP A 152 -6.82 7.02 -18.02
N ILE A 153 -6.34 8.01 -18.77
CA ILE A 153 -6.47 8.03 -20.23
C ILE A 153 -5.74 6.84 -20.86
N ALA A 154 -4.49 6.58 -20.45
CA ALA A 154 -3.67 5.50 -20.98
C ALA A 154 -4.35 4.14 -20.77
N GLU A 155 -4.96 3.93 -19.60
CA GLU A 155 -5.68 2.70 -19.29
C GLU A 155 -7.01 2.57 -20.04
N GLU A 156 -7.86 3.60 -20.08
CA GLU A 156 -9.12 3.54 -20.82
C GLU A 156 -8.90 3.34 -22.33
N ALA A 157 -7.82 3.91 -22.88
CA ALA A 157 -7.46 3.79 -24.29
C ALA A 157 -7.09 2.36 -24.73
N ARG A 158 -6.77 1.46 -23.78
CA ARG A 158 -6.51 0.04 -24.06
C ARG A 158 -7.77 -0.75 -24.39
N HIS A 159 -8.90 -0.31 -23.84
CA HIS A 159 -10.18 -1.02 -23.92
C HIS A 159 -11.20 -0.32 -24.82
N GLY A 160 -10.89 0.88 -25.32
CA GLY A 160 -11.78 1.62 -26.21
C GLY A 160 -11.27 3.01 -26.59
N THR A 161 -12.11 3.78 -27.29
CA THR A 161 -11.78 5.16 -27.67
C THR A 161 -12.10 6.14 -26.55
N VAL A 162 -11.08 6.83 -26.04
CA VAL A 162 -11.26 7.94 -25.11
C VAL A 162 -11.43 9.24 -25.90
N GLN A 163 -12.50 9.99 -25.65
CA GLN A 163 -12.72 11.32 -26.23
C GLN A 163 -12.73 12.40 -25.15
N PRO A 164 -11.54 12.93 -24.73
CA PRO A 164 -11.44 13.89 -23.64
C PRO A 164 -12.31 15.14 -23.83
N ARG A 165 -12.43 15.63 -25.07
CA ARG A 165 -13.27 16.81 -25.41
C ARG A 165 -14.77 16.57 -25.21
N ALA A 166 -15.24 15.34 -25.41
CA ALA A 166 -16.64 15.01 -25.19
C ALA A 166 -16.92 14.86 -23.69
N LEU A 167 -15.99 14.22 -22.96
CA LEU A 167 -16.06 14.04 -21.51
C LEU A 167 -16.01 15.36 -20.76
N SER A 168 -15.19 16.32 -21.22
CA SER A 168 -15.04 17.62 -20.58
C SER A 168 -16.31 18.45 -20.52
N LYS A 169 -17.34 18.08 -21.29
CA LYS A 169 -18.67 18.72 -21.27
C LYS A 169 -19.57 18.17 -20.16
N LYS A 170 -19.25 17.03 -19.55
CA LYS A 170 -20.03 16.43 -18.47
C LYS A 170 -19.61 17.04 -17.14
N GLU A 171 -20.58 17.44 -16.33
CA GLU A 171 -20.31 17.94 -14.98
C GLU A 171 -19.68 16.83 -14.12
N GLY A 172 -18.69 17.19 -13.30
CA GLY A 172 -18.03 16.24 -12.38
C GLY A 172 -17.24 15.10 -13.04
N TRP A 173 -17.01 15.13 -14.37
CA TRP A 173 -16.38 14.01 -15.08
C TRP A 173 -15.02 13.59 -14.51
N ARG A 174 -14.23 14.57 -14.01
CA ARG A 174 -12.93 14.32 -13.39
C ARG A 174 -13.08 13.52 -12.11
N ASP A 175 -14.09 13.81 -11.29
CA ASP A 175 -14.32 13.10 -10.03
C ASP A 175 -14.71 11.64 -10.30
N PHE A 176 -15.57 11.41 -11.31
CA PHE A 176 -15.93 10.06 -11.73
C PHE A 176 -14.76 9.30 -12.36
N ALA A 177 -13.92 9.97 -13.17
CA ALA A 177 -12.71 9.38 -13.74
C ALA A 177 -11.70 9.02 -12.64
N TRP A 178 -11.51 9.90 -11.66
CA TRP A 178 -10.65 9.65 -10.50
C TRP A 178 -11.17 8.47 -9.67
N LEU A 179 -12.48 8.42 -9.39
CA LEU A 179 -13.11 7.30 -8.67
C LEU A 179 -12.96 5.98 -9.43
N SER A 180 -13.10 6.01 -10.76
CA SER A 180 -12.88 4.85 -11.64
C SER A 180 -11.43 4.37 -11.55
N LEU A 181 -10.46 5.28 -11.74
CA LEU A 181 -9.04 4.95 -11.65
C LEU A 181 -8.67 4.41 -10.27
N LYS A 182 -9.16 5.04 -9.19
CA LYS A 182 -8.92 4.58 -7.82
C LYS A 182 -9.32 3.12 -7.63
N ARG A 183 -10.51 2.74 -8.11
CA ARG A 183 -11.01 1.36 -8.03
C ARG A 183 -10.14 0.42 -8.87
N LYS A 184 -9.78 0.83 -10.08
CA LYS A 184 -8.92 0.05 -10.98
C LYS A 184 -7.55 -0.22 -10.35
N ILE A 185 -6.88 0.79 -9.81
CA ILE A 185 -5.59 0.65 -9.11
C ILE A 185 -5.71 -0.31 -7.93
N ALA A 186 -6.73 -0.13 -7.08
CA ALA A 186 -6.92 -0.95 -5.89
C ALA A 186 -7.12 -2.43 -6.22
N ILE A 187 -7.91 -2.74 -7.27
CA ILE A 187 -8.21 -4.11 -7.68
C ILE A 187 -7.04 -4.72 -8.46
N ARG A 188 -6.55 -4.03 -9.48
CA ARG A 188 -5.61 -4.60 -10.45
C ARG A 188 -4.20 -4.69 -9.92
N THR A 189 -3.79 -3.74 -9.09
CA THR A 189 -2.44 -3.72 -8.52
C THR A 189 -2.42 -4.12 -7.04
N ARG A 190 -3.57 -4.44 -6.45
CA ARG A 190 -3.72 -4.73 -5.01
C ARG A 190 -3.13 -3.62 -4.12
N ASN A 191 -3.22 -2.36 -4.56
CA ASN A 191 -2.64 -1.17 -3.94
C ASN A 191 -1.10 -1.14 -3.83
N ILE A 192 -0.39 -1.92 -4.66
CA ILE A 192 1.06 -1.73 -4.85
C ILE A 192 1.34 -0.35 -5.45
N LEU A 193 0.44 0.10 -6.34
CA LEU A 193 0.34 1.50 -6.74
C LEU A 193 -0.71 2.21 -5.88
N GLU A 194 -0.50 3.50 -5.65
CA GLU A 194 -1.46 4.38 -5.00
C GLU A 194 -1.87 5.54 -5.90
N LEU A 195 -3.03 6.11 -5.58
CA LEU A 195 -3.55 7.32 -6.20
C LEU A 195 -3.68 8.40 -5.12
N THR A 196 -2.88 9.45 -5.25
CA THR A 196 -2.93 10.58 -4.32
C THR A 196 -4.25 11.34 -4.45
N THR A 197 -4.71 11.92 -3.34
CA THR A 197 -5.92 12.73 -3.30
C THR A 197 -5.69 14.12 -3.89
N GLY A 198 -6.77 14.74 -4.38
CA GLY A 198 -6.74 16.11 -4.89
C GLY A 198 -6.79 16.21 -6.41
N LYS A 199 -6.99 17.44 -6.90
CA LYS A 199 -7.17 17.72 -8.34
C LYS A 199 -5.90 17.47 -9.16
N ASP A 200 -4.74 17.69 -8.54
CA ASP A 200 -3.40 17.49 -9.10
C ASP A 200 -2.77 16.17 -8.62
N GLY A 201 -3.61 15.18 -8.30
CA GLY A 201 -3.16 13.87 -7.86
C GLY A 201 -2.27 13.16 -8.89
N PHE A 202 -1.57 12.15 -8.41
CA PHE A 202 -0.70 11.34 -9.24
C PHE A 202 -0.82 9.88 -8.85
N VAL A 203 -0.33 9.03 -9.74
CA VAL A 203 -0.15 7.60 -9.51
C VAL A 203 1.33 7.35 -9.32
N ASP A 204 1.67 6.67 -8.24
CA ASP A 204 3.01 6.21 -7.94
C ASP A 204 2.93 4.88 -7.17
N PHE A 205 4.06 4.27 -6.89
CA PHE A 205 4.18 3.19 -5.92
C PHE A 205 3.75 3.68 -4.53
N THR A 206 2.99 2.85 -3.81
CA THR A 206 2.54 3.11 -2.42
C THR A 206 3.69 3.54 -1.49
N HIS A 207 4.90 3.05 -1.75
CA HIS A 207 6.09 3.44 -1.01
C HIS A 207 7.35 3.20 -1.85
N ARG A 208 8.47 3.83 -1.47
CA ARG A 208 9.79 3.57 -2.06
C ARG A 208 10.15 2.09 -2.08
N THR A 209 9.83 1.33 -1.03
CA THR A 209 10.09 -0.11 -0.94
C THR A 209 9.32 -0.93 -1.97
N ALA A 210 8.10 -0.50 -2.35
CA ALA A 210 7.34 -1.12 -3.43
C ALA A 210 7.99 -0.84 -4.79
N ARG A 211 8.49 0.38 -4.99
CA ARG A 211 9.28 0.74 -6.18
C ARG A 211 10.57 -0.07 -6.25
N ASP A 212 11.33 -0.12 -5.17
CA ASP A 212 12.60 -0.86 -5.09
C ASP A 212 12.39 -2.37 -5.36
N TRP A 213 11.32 -2.96 -4.80
CA TRP A 213 10.90 -4.33 -5.13
C TRP A 213 10.58 -4.49 -6.62
N ALA A 214 9.73 -3.64 -7.20
CA ALA A 214 9.33 -3.75 -8.60
C ALA A 214 10.51 -3.63 -9.59
N MET A 215 11.57 -2.92 -9.19
CA MET A 215 12.76 -2.68 -9.99
C MET A 215 13.84 -3.75 -9.84
N GLN A 216 13.68 -4.73 -8.93
CA GLN A 216 14.60 -5.87 -8.85
C GLN A 216 14.62 -6.62 -10.19
N PRO A 217 15.78 -7.09 -10.69
CA PRO A 217 15.90 -7.65 -12.04
C PRO A 217 14.89 -8.77 -12.35
N GLU A 218 14.70 -9.69 -11.42
CA GLU A 218 13.77 -10.82 -11.50
C GLU A 218 12.30 -10.38 -11.45
N VAL A 219 11.97 -9.40 -10.62
CA VAL A 219 10.62 -8.83 -10.53
C VAL A 219 10.29 -8.06 -11.80
N TRP A 220 11.22 -7.21 -12.24
CA TRP A 220 11.07 -6.40 -13.45
C TRP A 220 10.99 -7.26 -14.71
N HIS A 221 11.71 -8.40 -14.76
CA HIS A 221 11.55 -9.36 -15.84
C HIS A 221 10.11 -9.91 -15.91
N ARG A 222 9.52 -10.28 -14.76
CA ARG A 222 8.11 -10.70 -14.68
C ARG A 222 7.14 -9.58 -15.05
N ILE A 223 7.43 -8.34 -14.66
CA ILE A 223 6.58 -7.18 -14.98
C ILE A 223 6.62 -6.87 -16.49
N ARG A 224 7.76 -7.08 -17.15
CA ARG A 224 7.94 -6.82 -18.59
C ARG A 224 7.58 -8.00 -19.49
N SER A 225 7.54 -9.22 -18.96
CA SER A 225 7.10 -10.37 -19.75
C SER A 225 5.65 -10.15 -20.15
N SER A 226 5.48 -9.68 -21.39
CA SER A 226 4.20 -9.57 -22.04
C SER A 226 3.65 -10.99 -22.17
N TYR A 227 2.35 -11.15 -21.91
CA TYR A 227 1.63 -12.37 -22.26
C TYR A 227 1.91 -12.70 -23.75
N GLU A 228 2.66 -13.77 -24.01
CA GLU A 228 2.50 -14.56 -25.24
C GLU A 228 1.21 -15.38 -25.14
#